data_AF-A0A399IV29-F1
#
_entry.id   AF-A0A399IV29-F1
#
_cell.length_a   1.000
_cell.length_b   1.000
_cell.length_c   1.000
_cell.angle_alpha   90.00
_cell.angle_beta   90.00
_cell.angle_gamma   90.00
#
_symmetry.space_group_name_H-M   'P 1'
#
loop_
_entity.id
_entity.type
_entity.pdbx_description
1 polymer ?
#
loop_
_entity_poly.entity_id
_entity_poly.type
_entity_poly.pdbx_seq_one_letter_code
_entity_poly.pdbx_strand_id
1 'polypeptide(L)'
;MIAGLVNLFITNVTITTDRSYDHPLLRFSAALPEPHARLLEAFKGLAYELVIRKAKVQQLERRGQMVVERLFDTLLSDPESLIPQSSWEDGCLESSTERRVCDYVAGMTDSYADRLYKRLFHPGFGSSSDEL
;
A
#
# COMPACT_ATOMS: atom_id res chain seq x y z
N MET A 1 -28.71 11.15 -3.77
CA MET A 1 -28.47 9.82 -4.40
C MET A 1 -27.38 9.04 -3.64
N ILE A 2 -26.13 9.51 -3.61
CA ILE A 2 -25.03 8.83 -2.89
C ILE A 2 -25.23 8.80 -1.37
N ALA A 3 -25.62 9.93 -0.75
CA ALA A 3 -25.85 10.01 0.69
C ALA A 3 -26.90 9.01 1.21
N GLY A 4 -27.91 8.68 0.39
CA GLY A 4 -28.94 7.70 0.74
C GLY A 4 -28.38 6.27 0.81
N LEU A 5 -27.48 5.90 -0.11
CA LEU A 5 -26.80 4.60 -0.09
C LEU A 5 -25.83 4.49 1.09
N VAL A 6 -25.09 5.56 1.38
CA VAL A 6 -24.22 5.61 2.56
C VAL A 6 -25.03 5.42 3.84
N ASN A 7 -26.12 6.15 4.00
CA ASN A 7 -27.02 6.00 5.14
C ASN A 7 -27.58 4.57 5.24
N LEU A 8 -28.03 3.99 4.12
CA LEU A 8 -28.53 2.61 4.07
C LEU A 8 -27.49 1.62 4.62
N PHE A 9 -26.23 1.71 4.20
CA PHE A 9 -25.19 0.81 4.67
C PHE A 9 -24.87 1.04 6.15
N ILE A 10 -24.68 2.30 6.58
CA ILE A 10 -24.31 2.61 7.96
C ILE A 10 -25.39 2.15 8.94
N THR A 11 -26.67 2.39 8.66
CA THR A 11 -27.76 2.06 9.59
C THR A 11 -28.12 0.58 9.65
N ASN A 12 -27.66 -0.21 8.67
CA ASN A 12 -27.96 -1.65 8.61
C ASN A 12 -26.74 -2.53 8.93
N VAL A 13 -25.57 -1.95 9.23
CA VAL A 13 -24.42 -2.73 9.71
C VAL A 13 -24.77 -3.39 11.05
N THR A 14 -24.49 -4.69 11.16
CA THR A 14 -24.60 -5.47 12.39
C THR A 14 -23.22 -5.96 12.82
N ILE A 15 -23.06 -6.26 14.10
CA ILE A 15 -21.84 -6.90 14.60
C ILE A 15 -22.08 -8.40 14.65
N THR A 16 -21.19 -9.14 14.02
CA THR A 16 -21.11 -10.60 14.07
C THR A 16 -19.98 -11.01 14.99
N THR A 17 -20.17 -12.13 15.68
CA THR A 17 -19.18 -12.68 16.60
C THR A 17 -18.63 -13.99 16.08
N ASP A 18 -17.35 -14.03 15.78
CA ASP A 18 -16.61 -15.23 15.41
C ASP A 18 -15.76 -15.70 16.60
N ARG A 19 -16.11 -16.86 17.16
CA ARG A 19 -15.43 -17.45 18.33
C ARG A 19 -14.21 -18.30 17.93
N SER A 20 -13.91 -18.43 16.64
CA SER A 20 -12.69 -19.10 16.18
C SER A 20 -11.42 -18.32 16.52
N TYR A 21 -11.53 -17.00 16.75
CA TYR A 21 -10.41 -16.17 17.15
C TYR A 21 -10.10 -16.31 18.64
N ASP A 22 -8.85 -16.68 18.94
CA ASP A 22 -8.33 -16.76 20.32
C ASP A 22 -8.40 -15.39 21.01
N HIS A 23 -7.98 -14.33 20.32
CA HIS A 23 -7.91 -12.98 20.87
C HIS A 23 -9.30 -12.29 20.90
N PRO A 24 -9.80 -11.83 22.06
CA PRO A 24 -11.15 -11.25 22.21
C PRO A 24 -11.46 -10.08 21.26
N LEU A 25 -10.47 -9.23 20.96
CA LEU A 25 -10.67 -8.08 20.05
C LEU A 25 -10.88 -8.48 18.58
N LEU A 26 -10.45 -9.68 18.16
CA LEU A 26 -10.63 -10.14 16.79
C LEU A 26 -11.96 -10.87 16.58
N ARG A 27 -12.71 -11.11 17.66
CA ARG A 27 -13.96 -11.88 17.61
C ARG A 27 -15.12 -11.10 16.99
N PHE A 28 -15.01 -9.78 16.85
CA PHE A 28 -16.12 -8.94 16.40
C PHE A 28 -15.85 -8.40 15.00
N SER A 29 -16.80 -8.61 14.08
CA SER A 29 -16.72 -8.10 12.72
C SER A 29 -18.01 -7.41 12.31
N ALA A 30 -17.89 -6.28 11.62
CA ALA A 30 -19.02 -5.57 11.03
C ALA A 30 -19.49 -6.32 9.77
N ALA A 31 -20.76 -6.67 9.74
CA ALA A 31 -21.39 -7.35 8.61
C ALA A 31 -22.62 -6.57 8.14
N LEU A 32 -22.92 -6.70 6.84
CA LEU A 32 -24.18 -6.23 6.28
C LEU A 32 -25.13 -7.42 6.11
N PRO A 33 -26.44 -7.23 6.37
CA PRO A 33 -27.45 -8.19 5.97
C PRO A 33 -27.36 -8.48 4.47
N GLU A 34 -27.68 -9.72 4.13
CA GLU A 34 -27.48 -10.30 2.81
C GLU A 34 -27.95 -9.41 1.62
N PRO A 35 -29.14 -8.77 1.65
CA PRO A 35 -29.55 -7.89 0.55
C PRO A 35 -28.64 -6.67 0.35
N HIS A 36 -28.12 -6.09 1.44
CA HIS A 36 -27.25 -4.92 1.40
C HIS A 36 -25.81 -5.30 1.04
N ALA A 37 -25.34 -6.45 1.54
CA ALA A 37 -24.04 -7.00 1.17
C ALA A 37 -23.96 -7.24 -0.34
N ARG A 38 -24.97 -7.88 -0.94
CA ARG A 38 -25.03 -8.09 -2.40
C ARG A 38 -25.05 -6.79 -3.19
N LEU A 39 -25.76 -5.77 -2.71
CA LEU A 39 -25.78 -4.46 -3.36
C LEU A 39 -24.39 -3.79 -3.32
N LEU A 40 -23.72 -3.84 -2.17
CA LEU A 40 -22.36 -3.32 -2.03
C LEU A 40 -21.38 -4.06 -2.95
N GLU A 41 -21.47 -5.39 -3.02
CA GLU A 41 -20.63 -6.19 -3.92
C GLU A 41 -20.89 -5.88 -5.39
N ALA A 42 -22.14 -5.64 -5.79
CA ALA A 42 -22.44 -5.18 -7.15
C ALA A 42 -21.78 -3.83 -7.46
N PHE A 43 -21.77 -2.88 -6.52
CA PHE A 43 -21.07 -1.60 -6.70
C PHE A 43 -19.55 -1.75 -6.75
N LYS A 44 -18.96 -2.61 -5.91
CA LYS A 44 -17.53 -2.92 -5.98
C LYS A 44 -17.17 -3.55 -7.32
N GLY A 45 -17.97 -4.49 -7.81
CA GLY A 45 -17.80 -5.10 -9.13
C GLY A 45 -17.88 -4.06 -10.26
N LEU A 46 -18.84 -3.13 -10.20
CA LEU A 46 -18.96 -2.05 -11.17
C LEU A 46 -17.73 -1.11 -11.12
N ALA A 47 -17.28 -0.73 -9.92
CA ALA A 47 -16.08 0.10 -9.75
C ALA A 47 -14.83 -0.63 -10.28
N TYR A 48 -14.74 -1.94 -10.08
CA TYR A 48 -13.66 -2.76 -10.61
C TYR A 48 -13.63 -2.74 -12.14
N GLU A 49 -14.76 -3.04 -12.78
CA GLU A 49 -14.88 -3.08 -14.24
C GLU A 49 -14.71 -1.70 -14.90
N LEU A 50 -15.33 -0.66 -14.34
CA LEU A 50 -15.37 0.67 -14.97
C LEU A 50 -14.20 1.58 -14.59
N VAL A 51 -13.47 1.27 -13.51
CA VAL A 51 -12.39 2.12 -13.00
C VAL A 51 -11.08 1.34 -12.91
N ILE A 52 -11.04 0.28 -12.11
CA ILE A 52 -9.77 -0.41 -11.76
C ILE A 52 -9.18 -1.14 -12.97
N ARG A 53 -10.01 -1.77 -13.79
CA ARG A 53 -9.57 -2.50 -15.00
C ARG A 53 -9.16 -1.60 -16.18
N LYS A 54 -9.33 -0.29 -16.08
CA LYS A 54 -8.93 0.63 -17.16
C LYS A 54 -7.42 0.50 -17.42
N ALA A 55 -7.03 0.44 -18.69
CA ALA A 55 -5.64 0.27 -19.11
C ALA A 55 -4.68 1.27 -18.44
N LYS A 56 -5.08 2.53 -18.29
CA LYS A 56 -4.27 3.56 -17.61
C LYS A 56 -4.01 3.23 -16.13
N VAL A 57 -4.99 2.68 -15.41
CA VAL A 57 -4.85 2.27 -14.01
C VAL A 57 -3.94 1.05 -13.91
N GLN A 58 -4.14 0.07 -14.78
CA GLN A 58 -3.29 -1.13 -14.86
C GLN A 58 -1.83 -0.81 -15.21
N GLN A 59 -1.61 0.15 -16.10
CA GLN A 59 -0.26 0.65 -16.41
C GLN A 59 0.39 1.32 -15.19
N LEU A 60 -0.38 2.12 -14.43
CA LEU A 60 0.11 2.75 -13.21
C LEU A 60 0.45 1.72 -12.14
N GLU A 61 -0.40 0.71 -11.94
CA GLU A 61 -0.18 -0.41 -11.02
C GLU A 61 1.10 -1.18 -11.37
N ARG A 62 1.27 -1.57 -12.63
CA ARG A 62 2.49 -2.27 -13.10
C ARG A 62 3.75 -1.43 -12.93
N ARG A 63 3.66 -0.12 -13.16
CA ARG A 63 4.79 0.79 -12.90
C ARG A 63 5.12 0.83 -11.41
N GLY A 64 4.10 0.90 -10.54
CA GLY A 64 4.29 0.86 -9.08
C GLY A 64 4.99 -0.42 -8.63
N GLN A 65 4.53 -1.58 -9.11
CA GLN A 65 5.16 -2.88 -8.84
C GLN A 65 6.63 -2.90 -9.25
N MET A 66 6.94 -2.47 -10.49
CA MET A 66 8.33 -2.41 -10.99
C MET A 66 9.22 -1.49 -10.15
N VAL A 67 8.70 -0.32 -9.75
CA VAL A 67 9.44 0.64 -8.93
C VAL A 67 9.76 0.04 -7.57
N VAL A 68 8.76 -0.52 -6.89
CA VAL A 68 8.93 -1.11 -5.55
C VAL A 68 9.90 -2.30 -5.59
N GLU A 69 9.75 -3.21 -6.56
CA GLU A 69 10.61 -4.39 -6.73
C GLU A 69 12.08 -3.97 -6.93
N ARG A 70 12.34 -3.06 -7.88
CA ARG A 70 13.71 -2.62 -8.17
C ARG A 70 14.34 -1.84 -7.03
N LEU A 71 13.56 -0.99 -6.34
CA LEU A 71 14.05 -0.28 -5.16
C LEU A 71 14.40 -1.27 -4.05
N PHE A 72 13.51 -2.23 -3.76
CA PHE A 72 13.76 -3.24 -2.74
C PHE A 72 15.04 -4.04 -3.03
N ASP A 73 15.18 -4.60 -4.23
CA ASP A 73 16.36 -5.40 -4.60
C ASP A 73 17.67 -4.60 -4.54
N THR A 74 17.63 -3.35 -5.01
CA THR A 74 18.81 -2.49 -5.04
C THR A 74 19.22 -2.05 -3.65
N LEU A 75 18.27 -1.61 -2.82
CA LEU A 75 18.53 -1.23 -1.43
C LEU A 75 18.97 -2.44 -0.60
N LEU A 76 18.44 -3.63 -0.86
CA LEU A 76 18.86 -4.84 -0.16
C LEU A 76 20.31 -5.25 -0.50
N SER A 77 20.79 -4.90 -1.68
CA SER A 77 22.16 -5.24 -2.11
C SER A 77 23.25 -4.49 -1.32
N ASP A 78 22.97 -3.26 -0.87
CA ASP A 78 23.89 -2.43 -0.10
C ASP A 78 23.10 -1.41 0.77
N PRO A 79 22.42 -1.86 1.83
CA PRO A 79 21.48 -1.04 2.58
C PRO A 79 22.18 0.07 3.37
N GLU A 80 23.38 -0.19 3.90
CA GLU A 80 24.14 0.80 4.69
C GLU A 80 24.59 2.00 3.85
N SER A 81 24.89 1.79 2.58
CA SER A 81 25.33 2.87 1.68
C SER A 81 24.17 3.56 0.95
N LEU A 82 23.08 2.83 0.69
CA LEU A 82 21.99 3.32 -0.17
C LEU A 82 20.76 3.84 0.60
N ILE A 83 20.61 3.47 1.89
CA ILE A 83 19.56 3.98 2.76
C ILE A 83 20.13 5.11 3.63
N PRO A 84 19.46 6.27 3.77
CA PRO A 84 19.90 7.31 4.69
C PRO A 84 20.11 6.77 6.10
N GLN A 85 21.28 7.07 6.69
CA GLN A 85 21.72 6.50 7.96
C GLN A 85 20.69 6.68 9.08
N SER A 86 20.04 7.84 9.18
CA SER A 86 18.97 8.08 10.16
C SER A 86 17.83 7.08 10.04
N SER A 87 17.37 6.78 8.82
CA SER A 87 16.31 5.81 8.58
C SER A 87 16.78 4.36 8.78
N TRP A 88 18.06 4.07 8.55
CA TRP A 88 18.61 2.74 8.79
C TRP A 88 18.72 2.47 10.30
N GLU A 89 19.27 3.40 11.07
CA GLU A 89 19.50 3.27 12.51
C GLU A 89 18.20 3.28 13.34
N ASP A 90 17.16 3.96 12.88
CA ASP A 90 15.83 3.98 13.54
C ASP A 90 15.12 2.61 13.50
N GLY A 91 15.59 1.67 12.68
CA GLY A 91 15.02 0.33 12.56
C GLY A 91 15.28 -0.58 13.76
N CYS A 92 14.40 -1.57 13.97
CA CYS A 92 14.62 -2.59 14.99
C CYS A 92 15.85 -3.46 14.65
N LEU A 93 16.92 -3.33 15.42
CA LEU A 93 18.19 -4.04 15.19
C LEU A 93 18.07 -5.57 15.28
N GLU A 94 17.06 -6.10 15.98
CA GLU A 94 16.79 -7.54 16.06
C GLU A 94 16.07 -8.09 14.81
N SER A 95 15.58 -7.20 13.93
CA SER A 95 14.93 -7.59 12.68
C SER A 95 15.95 -7.93 11.59
N SER A 96 15.58 -8.82 10.67
CA SER A 96 16.42 -9.13 9.52
C SER A 96 16.64 -7.91 8.62
N THR A 97 17.72 -7.92 7.85
CA THR A 97 18.04 -6.85 6.88
C THR A 97 16.88 -6.64 5.90
N GLU A 98 16.31 -7.73 5.36
CA GLU A 98 15.16 -7.68 4.44
C GLU A 98 13.96 -6.99 5.08
N ARG A 99 13.71 -7.25 6.37
CA ARG A 99 12.60 -6.63 7.08
C ARG A 99 12.82 -5.12 7.22
N ARG A 100 14.02 -4.70 7.61
CA ARG A 100 14.36 -3.28 7.75
C ARG A 100 14.29 -2.54 6.41
N VAL A 101 14.75 -3.16 5.33
CA VAL A 101 14.60 -2.62 3.97
C VAL A 101 13.12 -2.52 3.58
N CYS A 102 12.32 -3.54 3.88
CA CYS A 102 10.87 -3.54 3.63
C CYS A 102 10.18 -2.39 4.37
N ASP A 103 10.50 -2.20 5.65
CA ASP A 103 9.93 -1.12 6.47
C ASP A 103 10.31 0.26 5.89
N TYR A 104 11.56 0.42 5.42
CA TYR A 104 12.00 1.65 4.75
C TYR A 104 11.25 1.91 3.43
N VAL A 105 11.11 0.89 2.57
CA VAL A 105 10.36 0.98 1.30
C VAL A 105 8.87 1.27 1.54
N ALA A 106 8.26 0.61 2.53
CA ALA A 106 6.86 0.83 2.90
C ALA A 106 6.62 2.22 3.52
N GLY A 107 7.66 2.83 4.12
CA GLY A 107 7.63 4.20 4.64
C GLY A 107 7.71 5.29 3.56
N MET A 108 7.98 4.94 2.30
CA MET A 108 8.05 5.90 1.20
C MET A 108 6.67 6.36 0.75
N THR A 109 6.57 7.62 0.33
CA THR A 109 5.43 8.08 -0.51
C THR A 109 5.72 7.79 -1.97
N ASP A 110 4.68 7.68 -2.80
CA ASP A 110 4.82 7.49 -4.26
C ASP A 110 5.80 8.50 -4.90
N SER A 111 5.73 9.77 -4.48
CA SER A 111 6.61 10.82 -5.01
C SER A 111 8.06 10.67 -4.58
N TYR A 112 8.30 10.16 -3.37
CA TYR A 112 9.65 9.86 -2.91
C TYR A 112 10.22 8.65 -3.64
N ALA A 113 9.45 7.56 -3.73
CA ALA A 113 9.85 6.34 -4.45
C ALA A 113 10.17 6.64 -5.92
N ASP A 114 9.35 7.44 -6.62
CA ASP A 114 9.62 7.82 -8.01
C ASP A 114 10.91 8.65 -8.17
N ARG A 115 11.19 9.57 -7.23
CA ARG A 115 12.44 10.36 -7.25
C ARG A 115 13.67 9.50 -6.99
N LEU A 116 13.61 8.61 -5.99
CA LEU A 116 14.71 7.71 -5.68
C LEU A 116 14.97 6.73 -6.83
N TYR A 117 13.91 6.15 -7.40
CA TYR A 117 13.99 5.30 -8.58
C TYR A 117 14.66 6.03 -9.76
N LYS A 118 14.29 7.28 -10.01
CA LYS A 118 14.93 8.08 -11.06
C LYS A 118 16.41 8.32 -10.77
N ARG A 119 16.77 8.70 -9.54
CA ARG A 119 18.16 8.93 -9.14
C ARG A 119 19.04 7.68 -9.33
N LEU A 120 18.52 6.51 -9.00
CA LEU A 120 19.29 5.25 -9.08
C LEU A 120 19.39 4.69 -10.50
N PHE A 121 18.35 4.83 -11.33
CA PHE A 121 18.26 4.11 -12.60
C PHE A 121 18.19 4.98 -13.85
N HIS A 122 18.01 6.30 -13.74
CA HIS A 122 17.94 7.19 -14.90
C HIS A 122 19.22 8.03 -15.03
N PRO A 123 20.03 7.82 -16.09
CA PRO A 123 21.22 8.62 -16.33
C PRO A 123 20.86 10.11 -16.46
N GLY A 124 21.62 10.98 -15.78
CA GLY A 124 21.44 12.43 -15.82
C GLY A 124 20.35 12.98 -14.90
N PHE A 125 19.61 12.13 -14.17
CA PHE A 125 18.70 12.57 -13.12
C PHE A 125 19.46 12.66 -11.78
N GLY A 126 19.57 13.86 -11.21
CA GLY A 126 20.36 14.08 -9.99
C GLY A 126 21.86 14.16 -10.26
N SER A 127 22.27 14.87 -11.32
CA SER A 127 23.64 15.41 -11.39
C SER A 127 23.93 16.16 -10.08
N SER A 128 25.19 16.12 -9.63
CA SER A 128 25.74 16.62 -8.35
C SER A 128 25.52 18.13 -8.05
N SER A 129 24.58 18.78 -8.72
CA SER A 129 24.19 20.18 -8.56
C SER A 129 22.95 20.37 -7.67
N ASP A 130 22.23 19.30 -7.32
CA ASP A 130 21.00 19.37 -6.48
C ASP A 130 21.27 19.22 -4.96
N GLU A 131 22.55 19.20 -4.56
CA GLU A 131 22.99 19.13 -3.15
C GLU A 131 23.69 20.42 -2.66
N LEU A 132 23.50 21.57 -3.34
CA LEU A 132 23.93 22.89 -2.87
C LEU A 132 22.75 23.84 -2.64
#